data_AF-A0A7X8ESY6-F1
#
_entry.id   AF-A0A7X8ESY6-F1
#
_cell.length_a   1.000
_cell.length_b   1.000
_cell.length_c   1.000
_cell.angle_alpha   90.00
_cell.angle_beta   90.00
_cell.angle_gamma   90.00
#
_symmetry.space_group_name_H-M   'P 1'
#
loop_
_entity.id
_entity.type
_entity.pdbx_description
1 polymer ?
#
loop_
_entity_poly.entity_id
_entity_poly.type
_entity_poly.pdbx_seq_one_letter_code
_entity_poly.pdbx_strand_id
1 'polypeptide(L)'
;MSPRKAKRIRDEKTKRQENPFSRSRKKLDEQTVLKAISGEPLALMKIVEIYEPYINKLSLRLVSTEDGDYTEQIDETVKKMLETSLIAAVMKFDPCKN
;
A
#
# COMPACT_ATOMS: atom_id res chain seq x y z
N MET A 1 4.86 -4.03 -32.25
CA MET A 1 4.41 -5.09 -31.30
C MET A 1 2.89 -4.99 -31.16
N SER A 2 2.12 -6.10 -31.23
CA SER A 2 0.63 -6.03 -31.19
C SER A 2 0.12 -5.84 -29.76
N PRO A 3 -0.85 -4.94 -29.50
CA PRO A 3 -1.37 -4.65 -28.15
C PRO A 3 -1.97 -5.88 -27.44
N ARG A 4 -2.31 -6.93 -28.19
CA ARG A 4 -2.80 -8.21 -27.66
C ARG A 4 -1.71 -9.06 -26.98
N LYS A 5 -0.45 -8.91 -27.37
CA LYS A 5 0.68 -9.64 -26.74
C LYS A 5 1.04 -9.05 -25.38
N ALA A 6 0.98 -7.73 -25.22
CA ALA A 6 1.22 -7.05 -23.94
C ALA A 6 0.20 -7.43 -22.85
N LYS A 7 -1.07 -7.64 -23.23
CA LYS A 7 -2.13 -8.08 -22.32
C LYS A 7 -1.90 -9.51 -21.79
N ARG A 8 -1.46 -10.44 -22.65
CA ARG A 8 -1.20 -11.83 -22.24
C ARG A 8 -0.01 -11.97 -21.28
N ILE A 9 1.07 -11.21 -21.46
CA ILE A 9 2.21 -11.22 -20.54
C ILE A 9 1.78 -10.73 -19.14
N ARG A 10 0.89 -9.72 -19.09
CA ARG A 10 0.29 -9.23 -17.84
C ARG A 10 -0.58 -10.31 -17.17
N ASP A 11 -1.44 -10.99 -17.93
CA ASP A 11 -2.36 -12.00 -17.39
C ASP A 11 -1.66 -13.31 -16.95
N GLU A 12 -0.56 -13.69 -17.60
CA GLU A 12 0.16 -14.96 -17.36
C GLU A 12 1.15 -14.87 -16.18
N LYS A 13 1.79 -13.71 -15.95
CA LYS A 13 2.64 -13.49 -14.76
C LYS A 13 1.85 -13.26 -13.46
N THR A 14 0.57 -12.87 -13.55
CA THR A 14 -0.30 -12.64 -12.37
C THR A 14 -0.64 -13.94 -11.61
N LYS A 15 -0.38 -15.12 -12.17
CA LYS A 15 -0.92 -16.38 -11.64
C LYS A 15 -0.06 -17.17 -10.65
N ARG A 16 1.23 -16.87 -10.40
CA ARG A 16 2.10 -17.74 -9.58
C ARG A 16 3.24 -17.07 -8.81
N GLN A 17 3.02 -15.88 -8.24
CA GLN A 17 3.88 -15.44 -7.13
C GLN A 17 2.99 -15.27 -5.92
N GLU A 18 3.27 -16.04 -4.86
CA GLU A 18 2.72 -15.79 -3.53
C GLU A 18 2.91 -14.31 -3.24
N ASN A 19 1.80 -13.60 -3.02
CA ASN A 19 1.82 -12.16 -2.91
C ASN A 19 2.69 -11.78 -1.70
N PRO A 20 3.86 -11.14 -1.86
CA PRO A 20 4.74 -10.85 -0.72
C PRO A 20 4.07 -9.93 0.30
N PHE A 21 2.99 -9.24 -0.10
CA PHE A 21 2.17 -8.36 0.71
C PHE A 21 0.98 -9.05 1.41
N SER A 22 0.76 -10.36 1.22
CA SER A 22 -0.34 -11.10 1.87
C SER A 22 0.00 -11.62 3.27
N ARG A 23 1.09 -11.15 3.88
CA ARG A 23 1.40 -11.50 5.27
C ARG A 23 0.26 -11.05 6.18
N SER A 24 -0.08 -11.88 7.16
CA SER A 24 -1.02 -11.55 8.23
C SER A 24 -0.57 -10.26 8.91
N ARG A 25 -1.34 -9.18 8.76
CA ARG A 25 -1.05 -7.89 9.40
C ARG A 25 -1.08 -8.07 10.92
N LYS A 26 -0.11 -7.46 11.60
CA LYS A 26 -0.14 -7.38 13.06
C LYS A 26 -1.44 -6.69 13.46
N LYS A 27 -2.19 -7.30 14.38
CA LYS A 27 -3.44 -6.72 14.89
C LYS A 27 -3.09 -5.38 15.56
N LEU A 28 -3.74 -4.32 15.10
CA LEU A 28 -3.62 -3.00 15.70
C LEU A 28 -4.37 -2.98 17.02
N ASP A 29 -3.72 -2.52 18.09
CA ASP A 29 -4.35 -2.38 19.40
C ASP A 29 -5.20 -1.09 19.47
N GLU A 30 -6.32 -1.17 20.18
CA GLU A 30 -7.28 -0.06 20.32
C GLU A 30 -6.65 1.18 20.95
N GLN A 31 -5.74 1.00 21.91
CA GLN A 31 -5.03 2.11 22.54
C GLN A 31 -4.22 2.91 21.52
N THR A 32 -3.51 2.24 20.62
CA THR A 32 -2.76 2.89 19.54
C THR A 32 -3.71 3.67 18.62
N VAL A 33 -4.89 3.12 18.30
CA VAL A 33 -5.90 3.83 17.50
C VAL A 33 -6.33 5.12 18.20
N LEU A 34 -6.71 5.03 19.48
CA LEU A 34 -7.18 6.20 20.24
C LEU A 34 -6.11 7.28 20.36
N LYS A 35 -4.85 6.89 20.63
CA LYS A 35 -3.75 7.86 20.68
C LYS A 35 -3.47 8.49 19.32
N ALA A 36 -3.56 7.73 18.24
CA ALA A 36 -3.39 8.26 16.90
C ALA A 36 -4.50 9.26 16.52
N ILE A 37 -5.75 9.01 16.90
CA ILE A 37 -6.88 9.95 16.73
C ILE A 37 -6.59 11.25 17.49
N SER A 38 -6.00 11.19 18.70
CA SER A 38 -5.58 12.37 19.45
C SER A 38 -4.36 13.10 18.87
N GLY A 39 -3.78 12.60 17.77
CA GLY A 39 -2.63 13.20 17.10
C GLY A 39 -1.28 12.81 17.67
N GLU A 40 -1.18 11.72 18.45
CA GLU A 40 0.12 11.24 18.95
C GLU A 40 1.01 10.77 17.77
N PRO A 41 2.20 11.37 17.55
CA PRO A 41 3.02 11.06 16.38
C PRO A 41 3.47 9.60 16.31
N LEU A 42 3.86 9.01 17.44
CA LEU A 42 4.34 7.62 17.49
C LEU A 42 3.23 6.61 17.17
N ALA A 43 2.00 6.87 17.62
CA ALA A 43 0.87 6.03 17.28
C ALA A 43 0.51 6.12 15.79
N LEU A 44 0.55 7.33 15.20
CA LEU A 44 0.34 7.52 13.77
C LEU A 44 1.39 6.77 12.94
N MET A 45 2.67 6.88 13.30
CA MET A 45 3.75 6.15 12.62
C MET A 45 3.55 4.64 12.71
N LYS A 46 3.18 4.12 13.89
CA LYS A 46 2.91 2.69 14.09
C LYS A 46 1.74 2.19 13.24
N ILE A 47 0.70 3.00 13.04
CA ILE A 47 -0.40 2.67 12.11
C ILE A 47 0.13 2.60 10.68
N VAL A 48 0.89 3.59 10.22
CA VAL A 48 1.46 3.59 8.86
C VAL A 48 2.34 2.35 8.64
N GLU A 49 3.19 1.99 9.59
CA GLU A 49 4.04 0.79 9.54
C GLU A 49 3.22 -0.51 9.39
N ILE A 50 2.12 -0.64 10.15
CA ILE A 50 1.23 -1.82 10.05
C ILE A 50 0.57 -1.91 8.66
N TYR A 51 0.26 -0.77 8.04
CA TYR A 51 -0.35 -0.70 6.73
C TYR A 51 0.66 -0.66 5.57
N GLU A 52 1.96 -0.56 5.84
CA GLU A 52 3.00 -0.45 4.81
C GLU A 52 2.89 -1.54 3.72
N PRO A 53 2.69 -2.84 4.03
CA PRO A 53 2.56 -3.86 2.98
C PRO A 53 1.38 -3.60 2.04
N TYR A 54 0.27 -3.08 2.57
CA TYR A 54 -0.90 -2.75 1.78
C TYR A 54 -0.69 -1.47 0.96
N ILE A 55 -0.04 -0.47 1.54
CA ILE A 55 0.32 0.77 0.85
C ILE A 55 1.26 0.45 -0.31
N ASN A 56 2.34 -0.30 -0.07
CA ASN A 56 3.30 -0.70 -1.10
C ASN A 56 2.60 -1.45 -2.25
N LYS A 57 1.66 -2.35 -1.93
CA LYS A 57 0.85 -3.04 -2.94
C LYS A 57 0.03 -2.08 -3.81
N LEU A 58 -0.61 -1.06 -3.22
CA LEU A 58 -1.40 -0.08 -3.96
C LEU A 58 -0.53 0.88 -4.80
N SER A 59 0.72 1.06 -4.37
CA SER A 59 1.71 1.90 -5.05
C SER A 59 2.46 1.20 -6.18
N LEU A 60 2.23 -0.09 -6.44
CA LEU A 60 2.92 -0.80 -7.52
C LEU A 60 2.57 -0.26 -8.91
N ARG A 61 3.60 -0.13 -9.75
CA ARG A 61 3.51 0.25 -11.16
C ARG A 61 4.42 -0.64 -12.01
N LEU A 62 3.99 -0.89 -13.24
CA LEU A 62 4.81 -1.55 -14.26
C LEU A 62 5.64 -0.49 -14.99
N VAL A 63 6.95 -0.64 -14.96
CA VAL A 63 7.92 0.26 -15.61
C VAL A 63 8.72 -0.53 -16.63
N SER A 64 8.93 0.05 -17.82
CA SER A 64 9.80 -0.53 -18.84
C SER A 64 11.26 -0.33 -18.50
N THR A 65 12.07 -1.38 -18.63
CA THR A 65 13.53 -1.30 -18.52
C THR A 65 14.14 -0.88 -19.86
N GLU A 66 15.43 -0.51 -19.84
CA GLU A 66 16.20 -0.12 -21.03
C GLU A 66 16.27 -1.25 -22.06
N ASP A 67 16.25 -2.51 -21.61
CA ASP A 67 16.23 -3.71 -22.45
C ASP A 67 14.86 -4.00 -23.11
N GLY A 68 13.84 -3.18 -22.83
CA GLY A 68 12.49 -3.36 -23.34
C GLY A 68 11.62 -4.35 -22.55
N ASP A 69 12.15 -4.87 -21.44
CA ASP A 69 11.41 -5.68 -20.47
C ASP A 69 10.58 -4.81 -19.52
N TYR A 70 9.78 -5.44 -18.65
CA TYR A 70 8.96 -4.75 -17.65
C TYR A 70 9.25 -5.27 -16.24
N THR A 71 9.37 -4.34 -15.30
CA THR A 71 9.53 -4.62 -13.86
C THR A 71 8.44 -3.93 -13.05
N GLU A 72 8.12 -4.48 -11.89
CA GLU A 72 7.25 -3.83 -10.91
C GLU A 72 8.11 -2.97 -9.98
N GLN A 73 7.73 -1.71 -9.82
CA GLN A 73 8.36 -0.77 -8.91
C GLN A 73 7.31 -0.05 -8.08
N ILE A 74 7.68 0.32 -6.86
CA ILE A 74 6.84 1.16 -6.00
C ILE A 74 6.94 2.59 -6.52
N ASP A 75 5.79 3.18 -6.82
CA ASP A 75 5.67 4.61 -7.05
C ASP A 75 5.73 5.34 -5.70
N GLU A 76 6.90 5.91 -5.40
CA GLU A 76 7.17 6.62 -4.14
C GLU A 76 6.27 7.83 -3.93
N THR A 77 5.82 8.49 -5.00
CA THR A 77 4.87 9.60 -4.90
C THR A 77 3.51 9.09 -4.44
N VAL A 78 3.00 8.02 -5.07
CA VAL A 78 1.74 7.37 -4.67
C VAL A 78 1.83 6.82 -3.26
N LYS A 79 2.96 6.19 -2.88
CA LYS A 79 3.21 5.70 -1.52
C LYS A 79 3.06 6.83 -0.49
N LYS A 80 3.77 7.94 -0.67
CA LYS A 80 3.69 9.10 0.24
C LYS A 80 2.29 9.70 0.30
N MET A 81 1.59 9.76 -0.84
CA MET A 81 0.20 10.24 -0.87
C MET A 81 -0.74 9.34 -0.06
N LEU A 82 -0.59 8.02 -0.16
CA LEU A 82 -1.39 7.05 0.59
C LEU A 82 -1.08 7.10 2.09
N GLU A 83 0.18 7.18 2.48
CA GLU A 83 0.61 7.36 3.88
C GLU A 83 -0.01 8.63 4.48
N THR A 84 0.11 9.76 3.78
CA THR A 84 -0.45 11.05 4.22
C THR A 84 -1.98 11.00 4.31
N SER A 85 -2.63 10.37 3.34
CA SER A 85 -4.09 10.22 3.32
C SER A 85 -4.58 9.33 4.47
N LEU A 86 -3.83 8.26 4.79
CA LEU A 86 -4.13 7.39 5.93
C LEU A 86 -4.04 8.15 7.25
N ILE A 87 -2.96 8.92 7.46
CA ILE A 87 -2.80 9.78 8.66
C ILE A 87 -3.98 10.73 8.79
N ALA A 88 -4.32 11.44 7.71
CA ALA A 88 -5.43 12.39 7.71
C ALA A 88 -6.79 11.73 7.99
N ALA A 89 -7.01 10.51 7.49
CA ALA A 89 -8.22 9.75 7.74
C ALA A 89 -8.31 9.30 9.21
N VAL A 90 -7.21 8.81 9.79
CA VAL A 90 -7.15 8.39 11.20
C VAL A 90 -7.42 9.59 12.13
N MET A 91 -6.84 10.75 11.87
CA MET A 91 -7.08 11.94 12.69
C MET A 91 -8.52 12.46 12.61
N LYS A 92 -9.24 12.15 11.52
CA LYS A 92 -10.66 12.50 11.34
C LYS A 92 -11.61 11.40 11.80
N PHE A 93 -11.09 10.23 12.17
CA PHE A 93 -11.90 9.09 12.56
C PHE A 93 -12.53 9.34 13.92
N ASP A 94 -13.86 9.26 13.97
CA ASP A 94 -14.64 9.41 15.19
C ASP A 94 -15.24 8.04 15.54
N PRO A 95 -14.71 7.36 16.59
CA PRO A 95 -15.17 6.01 16.94
C PRO A 95 -16.61 5.98 17.48
N CYS A 96 -17.19 7.15 17.79
CA CYS A 96 -18.55 7.29 18.31
C CYS A 96 -19.57 7.65 17.23
N LYS A 97 -19.14 7.91 15.98
CA LYS A 97 -20.04 8.19 14.86
C LYS A 97 -20.11 6.97 13.94
N ASN A 98 -21.32 6.39 13.85
CA ASN A 98 -21.68 5.37 12.86
C ASN A 98 -22.00 5.98 11.51
#